data_AF-A0A536GNI6-F1
#
_entry.id   AF-A0A536GNI6-F1
#
_cell.length_a   1.000
_cell.length_b   1.000
_cell.length_c   1.000
_cell.angle_alpha   90.00
_cell.angle_beta   90.00
_cell.angle_gamma   90.00
#
_symmetry.space_group_name_H-M   'P 1'
#
loop_
_entity.id
_entity.type
_entity.pdbx_description
1 polymer ?
#
loop_
_entity_poly.entity_id
_entity_poly.type
_entity_poly.pdbx_seq_one_letter_code
_entity_poly.pdbx_strand_id
1 'polypeptide(L)'
;MDVLAHPTSRRLDRRGETSLDIDAVIAEAVKTGTALEINSSPWRLDLNDSWARKARDAGAILAIDTDAHYPAEFDSVRYGCAIGRRAGLTPDRVLNTGDADTVLDHCRAKTARAVANFR
;
A
#
# COMPACT_ATOMS: atom_id res chain seq x y z
N MET A 1 -9.18 -4.77 -8.39
CA MET A 1 -7.95 -4.08 -7.96
C MET A 1 -7.93 -4.09 -6.44
N ASP A 2 -7.20 -4.99 -5.80
CA ASP A 2 -7.24 -5.17 -4.34
C ASP A 2 -6.12 -4.37 -3.65
N VAL A 3 -5.00 -4.22 -4.35
CA VAL A 3 -3.83 -3.41 -3.96
C VAL A 3 -3.42 -2.54 -5.16
N LEU A 4 -3.06 -1.29 -4.92
CA LEU A 4 -2.40 -0.42 -5.90
C LEU A 4 -0.89 -0.40 -5.61
N ALA A 5 -0.12 -1.03 -6.49
CA ALA A 5 1.32 -1.17 -6.39
C ALA A 5 2.06 0.16 -6.63
N HIS A 6 3.09 0.42 -5.83
CA HIS A 6 4.03 1.55 -5.87
C HIS A 6 3.42 2.80 -6.54
N PRO A 7 2.48 3.50 -5.84
CA PRO A 7 1.55 4.43 -6.47
C PRO A 7 2.21 5.63 -7.17
N THR A 8 3.31 6.14 -6.62
CA THR A 8 4.02 7.28 -7.22
C THR A 8 4.91 6.87 -8.38
N SER A 9 5.14 5.56 -8.56
CA SER A 9 6.02 4.99 -9.57
C SER A 9 7.45 5.56 -9.53
N ARG A 10 7.88 6.11 -8.39
CA ARG A 10 9.23 6.66 -8.25
C ARG A 10 10.29 5.56 -8.34
N ARG A 11 11.48 5.96 -8.77
CA ARG A 11 12.70 5.15 -8.66
C ARG A 11 13.81 6.02 -8.10
N LEU A 12 14.27 5.69 -6.90
CA LEU A 12 15.34 6.44 -6.24
C LEU A 12 16.55 6.52 -7.17
N ASP A 13 17.16 7.70 -7.23
CA ASP A 13 18.28 8.07 -8.11
C ASP A 13 18.04 7.95 -9.62
N ARG A 14 16.80 7.69 -10.08
CA ARG A 14 16.48 7.56 -11.52
C ARG A 14 15.30 8.41 -11.95
N ARG A 15 14.21 8.40 -11.19
CA ARG A 15 12.94 9.05 -11.53
C ARG A 15 12.22 9.49 -10.26
N GLY A 16 11.83 10.77 -10.21
CA GLY A 16 10.98 11.29 -9.14
C GLY A 16 9.58 10.68 -9.13
N GLU A 17 8.75 11.13 -8.22
CA GLU A 17 7.33 10.78 -8.17
C GLU A 17 6.65 11.27 -9.47
N THR A 18 5.72 10.47 -10.00
CA THR A 18 4.90 10.90 -11.14
C THR A 18 4.00 12.06 -10.75
N SER A 19 3.57 12.85 -11.75
CA SER A 19 2.59 13.94 -11.55
C SER A 19 1.19 13.37 -11.32
N LEU A 20 1.00 12.69 -10.19
CA LEU A 20 -0.24 12.08 -9.74
C LEU A 20 -0.75 12.84 -8.52
N ASP A 21 -2.05 13.09 -8.47
CA ASP A 21 -2.70 13.57 -7.25
C ASP A 21 -2.84 12.41 -6.26
N ILE A 22 -1.84 12.26 -5.39
CA ILE A 22 -1.82 11.18 -4.39
C ILE A 22 -2.95 11.33 -3.37
N ASP A 23 -3.47 12.54 -3.15
CA ASP A 23 -4.59 12.74 -2.24
C ASP A 23 -5.88 12.17 -2.82
N ALA A 24 -6.13 12.41 -4.11
CA ALA A 24 -7.23 11.80 -4.82
C ALA A 24 -7.12 10.26 -4.83
N VAL A 25 -5.90 9.73 -5.01
CA VAL A 25 -5.63 8.28 -4.95
C VAL A 25 -5.94 7.71 -3.57
N ILE A 26 -5.50 8.36 -2.49
CA ILE A 26 -5.80 7.95 -1.12
C ILE A 26 -7.31 7.96 -0.86
N ALA A 27 -8.00 9.04 -1.26
CA ALA A 27 -9.44 9.16 -1.06
C ALA A 27 -10.22 8.04 -1.78
N GLU A 28 -9.85 7.73 -3.03
CA GLU A 28 -10.50 6.65 -3.78
C GLU A 28 -10.12 5.27 -3.24
N ALA A 29 -8.90 5.09 -2.75
CA ALA A 29 -8.48 3.85 -2.09
C ALA A 29 -9.32 3.55 -0.85
N VAL A 30 -9.57 4.57 -0.01
CA VAL A 30 -10.46 4.46 1.16
C VAL A 30 -11.88 4.10 0.75
N LYS A 31 -12.45 4.83 -0.22
CA LYS A 31 -13.82 4.60 -0.71
C LYS A 31 -14.02 3.20 -1.27
N THR A 32 -13.03 2.71 -2.03
CA THR A 32 -13.12 1.42 -2.73
C THR A 32 -12.61 0.23 -1.91
N GLY A 33 -11.99 0.48 -0.76
CA GLY A 33 -11.25 -0.53 0.00
C GLY A 33 -10.03 -1.06 -0.75
N THR A 34 -9.41 -0.28 -1.64
CA THR A 34 -8.11 -0.65 -2.24
C THR A 34 -7.02 -0.44 -1.21
N ALA A 35 -6.15 -1.42 -0.99
CA ALA A 35 -4.95 -1.20 -0.19
C ALA A 35 -3.89 -0.42 -1.00
N LEU A 36 -3.10 0.42 -0.34
CA LEU A 36 -1.97 1.11 -0.96
C LEU A 36 -0.65 0.42 -0.59
N GLU A 37 0.19 0.17 -1.58
CA GLU A 37 1.48 -0.50 -1.37
C GLU A 37 2.52 0.43 -0.73
N ILE A 38 3.28 -0.12 0.21
CA ILE A 38 4.62 0.32 0.62
C ILE A 38 5.60 -0.71 0.10
N ASN A 39 6.17 -0.40 -1.05
CA ASN A 39 7.16 -1.21 -1.73
C ASN A 39 8.49 -1.12 -1.00
N SER A 40 8.96 -2.26 -0.49
CA SER A 40 10.18 -2.34 0.31
C SER A 40 11.45 -2.39 -0.53
N SER A 41 11.35 -2.41 -1.86
CA SER A 41 12.53 -2.39 -2.73
C SER A 41 13.38 -1.16 -2.43
N PRO A 42 14.70 -1.30 -2.21
CA PRO A 42 15.59 -0.16 -1.96
C PRO A 42 15.66 0.81 -3.15
N TRP A 43 15.18 0.38 -4.33
CA TRP A 43 15.08 1.22 -5.53
C TRP A 43 13.79 2.04 -5.59
N ARG A 44 12.81 1.78 -4.71
CA ARG A 44 11.49 2.42 -4.73
C ARG A 44 11.16 3.13 -3.42
N LEU A 45 11.04 2.36 -2.33
CA LEU A 45 10.54 2.84 -1.04
C LEU A 45 9.21 3.60 -1.19
N ASP A 46 8.24 3.04 -1.90
CA ASP A 46 7.04 3.73 -2.40
C ASP A 46 5.75 2.99 -2.00
N LEU A 47 4.83 3.53 -1.21
CA LEU A 47 4.77 4.90 -0.69
C LEU A 47 5.90 5.26 0.29
N ASN A 48 6.27 6.54 0.26
CA ASN A 48 7.13 7.12 1.27
C ASN A 48 6.39 7.29 2.61
N ASP A 49 7.12 7.61 3.68
CA ASP A 49 6.56 7.71 5.04
C ASP A 49 5.51 8.81 5.20
N SER A 50 5.63 9.89 4.44
CA SER A 50 4.71 11.03 4.49
C SER A 50 3.38 10.68 3.82
N TRP A 51 3.42 10.06 2.64
CA TRP A 51 2.22 9.54 1.98
C TRP A 51 1.58 8.40 2.75
N ALA A 52 2.39 7.48 3.31
CA ALA A 52 1.88 6.39 4.15
C ALA A 52 1.19 6.93 5.42
N ARG A 53 1.74 7.98 6.05
CA ARG A 53 1.10 8.65 7.19
C ARG A 53 -0.24 9.27 6.78
N LYS A 54 -0.28 9.97 5.65
CA LYS A 54 -1.52 10.59 5.15
C LYS A 54 -2.57 9.54 4.80
N ALA A 55 -2.17 8.44 4.17
CA ALA A 55 -3.03 7.31 3.87
C ALA A 55 -3.63 6.69 5.14
N ARG A 56 -2.80 6.46 6.16
CA ARG A 56 -3.24 5.99 7.48
C ARG A 56 -4.26 6.95 8.10
N ASP A 57 -3.96 8.25 8.11
CA ASP A 57 -4.81 9.28 8.73
C ASP A 57 -6.17 9.38 8.02
N ALA A 58 -6.21 9.14 6.72
CA ALA A 58 -7.43 9.03 5.93
C ALA A 58 -8.19 7.70 6.12
N GLY A 59 -7.61 6.74 6.84
CA GLY A 59 -8.22 5.43 7.12
C GLY A 59 -7.96 4.36 6.07
N ALA A 60 -7.01 4.56 5.15
CA ALA A 60 -6.64 3.56 4.16
C ALA A 60 -6.00 2.33 4.82
N ILE A 61 -6.15 1.17 4.16
CA ILE A 61 -5.36 -0.03 4.46
C ILE A 61 -4.09 0.02 3.61
N LEU A 62 -2.96 -0.40 4.18
CA LEU A 62 -1.68 -0.46 3.48
C LEU A 62 -1.21 -1.92 3.37
N ALA A 63 -0.47 -2.22 2.31
CA ALA A 63 0.20 -3.50 2.11
C ALA A 63 1.71 -3.27 2.01
N ILE A 64 2.52 -4.12 2.64
CA ILE A 64 3.98 -4.08 2.58
C ILE A 64 4.47 -5.32 1.84
N ASP A 65 5.16 -5.12 0.73
CA ASP A 65 5.82 -6.19 -0.03
C ASP A 65 7.22 -5.75 -0.48
N THR A 66 7.92 -6.61 -1.22
CA THR A 66 9.31 -6.42 -1.60
C THR A 66 9.55 -6.19 -3.08
N ASP A 67 8.55 -6.41 -3.95
CA ASP A 67 8.73 -6.45 -5.42
C ASP A 67 9.92 -7.35 -5.82
N ALA A 68 10.06 -8.49 -5.12
CA ALA A 68 11.22 -9.36 -5.26
C ALA A 68 11.19 -10.11 -6.60
N HIS A 69 12.27 -9.95 -7.36
CA HIS A 69 12.58 -10.66 -8.59
C HIS A 69 13.62 -11.78 -8.35
N TYR A 70 14.26 -11.79 -7.18
CA TYR A 70 15.16 -12.86 -6.72
C TYR A 70 14.92 -13.16 -5.23
N PRO A 71 15.18 -14.39 -4.74
CA PRO A 71 14.92 -14.77 -3.35
C PRO A 71 15.57 -13.85 -2.31
N ALA A 72 16.81 -13.40 -2.55
CA ALA A 72 17.54 -12.50 -1.66
C ALA A 72 16.88 -11.12 -1.49
N GLU A 73 16.02 -10.69 -2.43
CA GLU A 73 15.33 -9.41 -2.34
C GLU A 73 14.18 -9.43 -1.32
N PHE A 74 13.71 -10.61 -0.92
CA PHE A 74 12.69 -10.77 0.12
C PHE A 74 13.15 -10.19 1.48
N ASP A 75 14.46 -10.18 1.75
CA ASP A 75 15.04 -9.58 2.96
C ASP A 75 14.87 -8.06 3.02
N SER A 76 14.44 -7.43 1.92
CA SER A 76 14.18 -5.99 1.84
C SER A 76 12.94 -5.57 2.62
N VAL A 77 12.04 -6.50 3.01
CA VAL A 77 10.79 -6.20 3.74
C VAL A 77 11.00 -5.30 4.97
N ARG A 78 12.19 -5.39 5.60
CA ARG A 78 12.61 -4.52 6.70
C ARG A 78 12.48 -3.02 6.38
N TYR A 79 12.69 -2.62 5.12
CA TYR A 79 12.60 -1.23 4.70
C TYR A 79 11.16 -0.74 4.67
N GLY A 80 10.23 -1.54 4.14
CA GLY A 80 8.80 -1.23 4.19
C GLY A 80 8.27 -1.20 5.62
N CYS A 81 8.69 -2.14 6.48
CA CYS A 81 8.37 -2.09 7.91
C CYS A 81 8.90 -0.81 8.59
N ALA A 82 10.12 -0.36 8.24
CA ALA A 82 10.68 0.88 8.76
C ALA A 82 9.88 2.12 8.31
N ILE A 83 9.47 2.17 7.04
CA ILE A 83 8.57 3.22 6.52
C ILE A 83 7.24 3.20 7.26
N GLY A 84 6.63 2.02 7.42
CA GLY A 84 5.38 1.85 8.18
C GLY A 84 5.49 2.37 9.62
N ARG A 85 6.59 2.07 10.30
CA ARG A 85 6.86 2.59 11.66
C ARG A 85 7.01 4.11 11.68
N ARG A 86 7.70 4.72 10.71
CA ARG A 86 7.86 6.18 10.58
C ARG A 86 6.54 6.88 10.24
N ALA A 87 5.68 6.21 9.48
CA ALA A 87 4.32 6.62 9.20
C ALA A 87 3.38 6.43 10.40
N GLY A 88 3.82 5.71 11.43
CA GLY A 88 3.05 5.39 12.64
C GLY A 88 1.91 4.41 12.37
N LEU A 89 2.12 3.46 11.47
CA LEU A 89 1.19 2.35 11.24
C LEU A 89 1.17 1.40 12.44
N THR A 90 -0.02 0.91 12.74
CA THR A 90 -0.30 -0.19 13.66
C THR A 90 -0.72 -1.42 12.85
N PRO A 91 -0.66 -2.64 13.42
CA PRO A 91 -1.00 -3.85 12.69
C PRO A 91 -2.38 -3.83 12.02
N ASP A 92 -3.40 -3.24 12.65
CA ASP A 92 -4.76 -3.11 12.07
C ASP A 92 -4.83 -2.32 10.76
N ARG A 93 -3.76 -1.59 10.40
CA ARG A 93 -3.65 -0.83 9.13
C ARG A 93 -2.75 -1.48 8.10
N VAL A 94 -2.17 -2.63 8.40
CA VAL A 94 -1.25 -3.35 7.50
C VAL A 94 -1.83 -4.72 7.17
N LEU A 95 -2.24 -4.90 5.91
CA LEU A 95 -2.91 -6.10 5.41
C LEU A 95 -2.11 -7.38 5.70
N ASN A 96 -0.78 -7.31 5.56
CA ASN A 96 0.13 -8.45 5.76
C ASN A 96 0.25 -8.93 7.22
N THR A 97 -0.34 -8.22 8.18
CA THR A 97 -0.34 -8.66 9.58
C THR A 97 -1.51 -9.58 9.91
N GLY A 98 -2.51 -9.65 9.02
CA GLY A 98 -3.54 -10.68 9.06
C GLY A 98 -3.04 -12.02 8.54
N ASP A 99 -3.84 -13.05 8.76
CA ASP A 99 -3.66 -14.36 8.15
C ASP A 99 -4.17 -14.39 6.69
N ALA A 100 -4.06 -15.55 6.06
CA ALA A 100 -4.51 -15.74 4.69
C ALA A 100 -6.02 -15.45 4.52
N ASP A 101 -6.85 -15.81 5.50
CA ASP A 101 -8.29 -15.57 5.45
C ASP A 101 -8.60 -14.08 5.50
N THR A 102 -7.91 -13.32 6.35
CA THR A 102 -8.02 -11.85 6.40
C THR A 102 -7.74 -11.22 5.03
N VAL A 103 -6.72 -11.68 4.32
CA VAL A 103 -6.38 -11.19 2.98
C VAL A 103 -7.46 -11.56 1.96
N LEU A 104 -7.95 -12.81 2.00
CA LEU A 104 -9.01 -13.27 1.10
C LEU A 104 -10.32 -12.50 1.34
N ASP A 105 -10.66 -12.20 2.58
CA ASP A 105 -11.83 -11.42 2.96
C ASP A 105 -11.74 -9.98 2.50
N HIS A 106 -10.55 -9.36 2.57
CA HIS A 106 -10.30 -8.03 1.99
C HIS A 106 -10.64 -8.00 0.49
N CYS A 107 -10.13 -8.97 -0.27
CA CYS A 107 -10.40 -9.09 -1.71
C CYS A 107 -11.90 -9.30 -1.99
N ARG A 108 -12.58 -10.16 -1.22
CA ARG A 108 -14.03 -10.44 -1.39
C ARG A 108 -14.91 -9.25 -1.02
N ALA A 109 -14.58 -8.54 0.06
CA ALA A 109 -15.34 -7.40 0.55
C ALA A 109 -15.36 -6.25 -0.47
N LYS A 110 -14.29 -6.11 -1.27
CA LYS A 110 -14.27 -5.14 -2.36
C LYS A 110 -15.27 -5.45 -3.46
N THR A 111 -15.38 -6.71 -3.88
CA THR A 111 -16.37 -7.15 -4.87
C THR A 111 -17.79 -6.77 -4.43
N ALA A 112 -18.11 -6.96 -3.14
CA ALA A 112 -19.40 -6.58 -2.58
C ALA A 112 -19.65 -5.06 -2.60
N ARG A 113 -18.63 -4.25 -2.28
CA ARG A 113 -18.72 -2.77 -2.34
C ARG A 113 -18.94 -2.24 -3.75
N ALA A 114 -18.28 -2.84 -4.75
CA ALA A 114 -18.50 -2.47 -6.15
C ALA A 114 -19.96 -2.70 -6.56
N VAL A 115 -20.54 -3.85 -6.21
CA VAL A 115 -21.94 -4.19 -6.52
C VAL A 115 -22.93 -3.22 -5.86
N ALA A 116 -22.65 -2.75 -4.65
CA ALA A 116 -23.49 -1.79 -3.94
C ALA A 116 -23.50 -0.39 -4.57
N ASN A 117 -22.39 0.06 -5.15
CA ASN A 117 -22.26 1.39 -5.75
C ASN A 117 -22.94 1.54 -7.12
N PHE A 118 -23.40 0.44 -7.73
CA PHE A 118 -24.11 0.43 -9.02
C PHE A 118 -25.64 0.25 -8.87
N ARG A 119 -26.16 0.29 -7.64
CA ARG A 119 -27.60 0.28 -7.34
C ARG A 119 -28.03 1.65 -6.84
#